data_AF-A0A212J429-F1
#
_entry.id   AF-A0A212J429-F1
#
_cell.length_a   1.000
_cell.length_b   1.000
_cell.length_c   1.000
_cell.angle_alpha   90.00
_cell.angle_beta   90.00
_cell.angle_gamma   90.00
#
_symmetry.space_group_name_H-M   'P 1'
#
loop_
_entity.id
_entity.type
_entity.pdbx_description
1 polymer ?
#
loop_
_entity_poly.entity_id
_entity_poly.type
_entity_poly.pdbx_seq_one_letter_code
_entity_poly.pdbx_strand_id
1 'polypeptide(L)'
;MKKIFFACLVAFTLAACGPVYNTQLKQVELGMTQREIVSLMGDKYSVVDQRSNGDQTLEYVDKFKNHWYFVFVNGQLNKWYKETEK
;
A
#
# COMPACT_ATOMS: atom_id res chain seq x y z
N MET A 1 -50.83 -8.90 -16.48
CA MET A 1 -50.09 -7.62 -16.34
C MET A 1 -49.31 -7.68 -15.02
N LYS A 2 -48.22 -8.43 -14.86
CA LYS A 2 -46.82 -8.12 -15.25
C LYS A 2 -46.58 -6.61 -15.29
N LYS A 3 -45.98 -6.05 -14.23
CA LYS A 3 -45.20 -4.77 -14.17
C LYS A 3 -45.21 -4.14 -12.76
N ILE A 4 -44.86 -4.85 -11.68
CA ILE A 4 -44.52 -4.16 -10.40
C ILE A 4 -43.39 -4.87 -9.64
N PHE A 5 -42.45 -5.50 -10.35
CA PHE A 5 -41.31 -6.22 -9.74
C PHE A 5 -39.95 -5.59 -10.04
N PHE A 6 -39.91 -4.33 -10.46
CA PHE A 6 -38.69 -3.72 -11.01
C PHE A 6 -38.38 -2.32 -10.45
N ALA A 7 -38.75 -2.05 -9.19
CA ALA A 7 -38.55 -0.71 -8.61
C ALA A 7 -37.73 -0.65 -7.30
N CYS A 8 -37.19 -1.76 -6.79
CA CYS A 8 -36.37 -1.75 -5.56
C CYS A 8 -34.87 -2.04 -5.77
N LEU A 9 -34.40 -2.29 -6.98
CA LEU A 9 -33.03 -2.74 -7.24
C LEU A 9 -32.07 -1.65 -7.75
N VAL A 10 -32.37 -0.37 -7.52
CA VAL A 10 -31.57 0.76 -8.05
C VAL A 10 -31.10 1.75 -6.96
N ALA A 11 -31.19 1.39 -5.68
CA ALA A 11 -30.84 2.29 -4.58
C ALA A 11 -29.51 2.00 -3.86
N PHE A 12 -28.74 0.98 -4.25
CA PHE A 12 -27.56 0.54 -3.49
C PHE A 12 -26.18 0.81 -4.12
N THR A 13 -26.08 1.50 -5.26
CA THR A 13 -24.79 1.61 -5.98
C THR A 13 -23.88 2.76 -5.55
N LEU A 14 -24.19 3.54 -4.51
CA LEU A 14 -23.40 4.73 -4.13
C LEU A 14 -22.71 4.68 -2.75
N ALA A 15 -22.51 3.49 -2.18
CA ALA A 15 -21.72 3.33 -0.96
C ALA A 15 -20.25 2.99 -1.26
N ALA A 16 -19.53 3.84 -1.99
CA ALA A 16 -18.09 3.73 -2.13
C ALA A 16 -17.38 5.08 -2.20
N CYS A 17 -17.81 6.05 -1.38
CA CYS A 17 -17.00 7.24 -1.07
C CYS A 17 -16.29 7.04 0.27
N GLY A 18 -15.40 6.04 0.33
CA GLY A 18 -14.38 5.99 1.38
C GLY A 18 -13.21 6.90 0.97
N PRO A 19 -12.49 7.53 1.91
CA PRO A 19 -11.30 8.28 1.55
C PRO A 19 -10.32 7.34 0.82
N VAL A 20 -9.96 7.69 -0.41
CA VAL A 20 -8.95 7.01 -1.24
C VAL A 20 -7.59 7.30 -0.60
N TYR A 21 -7.32 6.71 0.55
CA TYR A 21 -6.04 6.80 1.19
C TYR A 21 -5.28 5.50 1.01
N ASN A 22 -4.11 5.63 0.37
CA ASN A 22 -3.13 4.57 0.14
C ASN A 22 -3.58 3.40 -0.77
N THR A 23 -4.10 3.73 -1.95
CA THR A 23 -4.32 2.73 -3.03
C THR A 23 -3.04 2.04 -3.48
N GLN A 24 -1.89 2.70 -3.30
CA GLN A 24 -0.56 2.14 -3.60
C GLN A 24 -0.24 1.01 -2.62
N LEU A 25 -0.30 1.24 -1.30
CA LEU A 25 -0.02 0.18 -0.31
C LEU A 25 -0.87 -1.09 -0.48
N LYS A 26 -2.10 -0.98 -1.01
CA LYS A 26 -2.95 -2.15 -1.28
C LYS A 26 -2.41 -3.08 -2.37
N GLN A 27 -1.51 -2.58 -3.21
CA GLN A 27 -0.88 -3.32 -4.30
C GLN A 27 0.48 -3.90 -3.89
N VAL A 28 0.96 -3.62 -2.67
CA VAL A 28 2.23 -4.15 -2.17
C VAL A 28 2.07 -5.62 -1.82
N GLU A 29 2.89 -6.46 -2.43
CA GLU A 29 2.90 -7.90 -2.19
C GLU A 29 4.29 -8.37 -1.72
N LEU A 30 4.31 -9.42 -0.89
CA LEU A 30 5.56 -10.08 -0.50
C LEU A 30 6.26 -10.66 -1.74
N GLY A 31 7.59 -10.64 -1.74
CA GLY A 31 8.38 -11.10 -2.87
C GLY A 31 8.71 -10.01 -3.91
N MET A 32 7.99 -8.87 -3.89
CA MET A 32 8.29 -7.74 -4.79
C MET A 32 9.72 -7.25 -4.62
N THR A 33 10.37 -6.96 -5.73
CA THR A 33 11.71 -6.36 -5.75
C THR A 33 11.68 -4.92 -5.26
N GLN A 34 12.84 -4.41 -4.83
CA GLN A 34 12.96 -2.99 -4.49
C GLN A 34 12.51 -2.07 -5.63
N ARG A 35 12.83 -2.42 -6.88
CA ARG A 35 12.46 -1.60 -8.05
C ARG A 35 10.94 -1.54 -8.24
N GLU A 36 10.23 -2.65 -8.01
CA GLU A 36 8.77 -2.68 -8.09
C GLU A 36 8.15 -1.83 -6.99
N ILE A 37 8.66 -1.91 -5.76
CA ILE A 37 8.19 -1.06 -4.66
C ILE A 37 8.46 0.42 -4.92
N VAL A 38 9.66 0.78 -5.41
CA VAL A 38 9.99 2.17 -5.77
C VAL A 38 9.12 2.67 -6.92
N SER A 39 8.88 1.84 -7.94
CA SER A 39 7.97 2.19 -9.04
C SER A 39 6.53 2.43 -8.57
N LEU A 40 6.13 1.80 -7.47
CA LEU A 40 4.78 1.85 -6.94
C LEU A 40 4.56 2.97 -5.91
N MET A 41 5.53 3.17 -5.02
CA MET A 41 5.49 4.15 -3.92
C MET A 41 6.15 5.50 -4.29
N GLY A 42 6.95 5.52 -5.36
CA GLY A 42 7.69 6.67 -5.86
C GLY A 42 9.16 6.72 -5.42
N ASP A 43 9.95 7.61 -6.03
CA ASP A 43 11.39 7.70 -5.79
C ASP A 43 11.78 8.46 -4.51
N LYS A 44 10.79 8.96 -3.75
CA LYS A 44 11.01 9.72 -2.51
C LYS A 44 10.99 8.79 -1.30
N TYR A 45 12.13 8.18 -1.03
CA TYR A 45 12.34 7.31 0.12
C TYR A 45 13.72 7.51 0.76
N SER A 46 13.87 7.03 1.98
CA SER A 46 15.14 6.95 2.69
C SER A 46 15.56 5.49 2.88
N VAL A 47 16.85 5.19 2.84
CA VAL A 47 17.38 3.89 3.30
C VAL A 47 17.72 4.02 4.78
N VAL A 48 17.01 3.31 5.64
CA VAL A 48 17.13 3.44 7.12
C VAL A 48 17.90 2.29 7.77
N ASP A 49 18.05 1.17 7.06
CA ASP A 49 18.94 0.07 7.43
C ASP A 49 19.54 -0.51 6.15
N GLN A 50 20.84 -0.82 6.18
CA GLN A 50 21.54 -1.48 5.09
C GLN A 50 22.60 -2.42 5.66
N ARG A 51 22.54 -3.69 5.26
CA ARG A 51 23.44 -4.74 5.72
C ARG A 51 24.46 -5.10 4.65
N SER A 52 25.58 -5.67 5.08
CA SER A 52 26.67 -6.08 4.19
C SER A 52 26.29 -7.17 3.18
N ASN A 53 25.24 -7.95 3.46
CA ASN A 53 24.69 -8.96 2.56
C ASN A 53 23.71 -8.39 1.51
N GLY A 54 23.47 -7.07 1.51
CA GLY A 54 22.56 -6.40 0.57
C GLY A 54 21.11 -6.30 1.04
N ASP A 55 20.76 -6.86 2.20
CA ASP A 55 19.46 -6.62 2.82
C ASP A 55 19.36 -5.15 3.24
N GLN A 56 18.18 -4.57 3.05
CA GLN A 56 17.95 -3.16 3.32
C GLN A 56 16.52 -2.88 3.76
N THR A 57 16.32 -1.77 4.45
CA THR A 57 15.00 -1.26 4.80
C THR A 57 14.82 0.13 4.20
N LEU A 58 13.74 0.30 3.44
CA LEU A 58 13.32 1.61 2.94
C LEU A 58 12.25 2.21 3.84
N GLU A 59 12.30 3.53 3.99
CA GLU A 59 11.30 4.35 4.68
C GLU A 59 10.63 5.31 3.70
N TYR A 60 9.31 5.30 3.71
CA TYR A 60 8.47 6.26 3.01
C TYR A 60 7.69 7.09 4.01
N VAL A 61 7.80 8.41 3.90
CA VAL A 61 6.99 9.35 4.68
C VAL A 61 5.88 9.88 3.80
N ASP A 62 4.64 9.55 4.13
CA ASP A 62 3.49 10.02 3.37
C ASP A 62 3.11 11.48 3.73
N LYS A 63 2.13 12.04 3.01
CA LYS A 63 1.70 13.44 3.21
C LYS A 63 1.11 13.72 4.60
N PHE A 64 0.72 12.68 5.34
CA PHE A 64 0.21 12.79 6.71
C PHE A 64 1.28 12.43 7.75
N LYS A 65 2.55 12.40 7.34
CA LYS A 65 3.71 12.08 8.19
C LYS A 65 3.66 10.67 8.77
N ASN A 66 2.95 9.73 8.14
CA ASN A 66 3.09 8.34 8.53
C ASN A 66 4.36 7.78 7.91
N HIS A 67 5.11 7.05 8.73
CA HIS A 67 6.31 6.35 8.33
C HIS A 67 5.95 4.91 7.95
N TRP A 68 6.29 4.52 6.72
CA TRP A 68 6.08 3.19 6.18
C TRP A 68 7.43 2.54 5.90
N TYR A 69 7.67 1.39 6.51
CA TYR A 69 8.91 0.65 6.39
C TYR A 69 8.74 -0.58 5.51
N PHE A 70 9.66 -0.78 4.57
CA PHE A 70 9.71 -1.91 3.65
C PHE A 70 11.02 -2.64 3.83
N VAL A 71 10.97 -3.87 4.34
CA VAL A 71 12.15 -4.67 4.69
C VAL A 71 12.42 -5.68 3.59
N PHE A 72 13.57 -5.55 2.95
CA PHE A 72 14.01 -6.43 1.86
C PHE A 72 15.03 -7.44 2.38
N VAL A 73 14.83 -8.70 2.02
CA VAL A 73 15.76 -9.81 2.28
C VAL A 73 16.04 -10.50 0.97
N ASN A 74 17.32 -10.70 0.63
CA ASN A 74 17.74 -11.28 -0.66
C ASN A 74 17.14 -10.56 -1.88
N GLY A 75 17.00 -9.23 -1.80
CA GLY A 75 16.46 -8.39 -2.87
C GLY A 75 14.93 -8.43 -3.04
N GLN A 76 14.21 -9.14 -2.18
CA GLN A 76 12.76 -9.28 -2.22
C GLN A 76 12.10 -8.75 -0.95
N LEU A 77 10.90 -8.19 -1.08
CA LEU A 77 10.13 -7.67 0.04
C LEU A 77 9.72 -8.81 0.96
N ASN A 78 10.25 -8.82 2.18
CA ASN A 78 9.96 -9.83 3.18
C ASN A 78 8.82 -9.41 4.12
N LYS A 79 8.73 -8.11 4.45
CA LYS A 79 7.63 -7.53 5.23
C LYS A 79 7.56 -6.02 5.07
N TRP A 80 6.42 -5.44 5.40
CA TRP A 80 6.25 -4.00 5.53
C TRP A 80 5.33 -3.67 6.71
N TYR A 81 5.49 -2.47 7.28
CA TYR A 81 4.68 -2.02 8.41
C TYR A 81 4.66 -0.50 8.51
N LYS A 82 3.60 0.01 9.13
CA LYS A 82 3.53 1.42 9.57
C LYS A 82 4.26 1.55 10.90
N GLU A 83 4.96 2.65 11.13
CA GLU A 83 5.31 3.05 12.49
C GLU A 83 4.02 3.19 13.31
N THR A 84 3.88 2.36 14.32
CA THR A 84 2.82 2.54 15.34
C THR A 84 3.41 3.41 16.43
N GLU A 85 2.71 4.49 16.78
CA GLU A 85 3.01 5.28 17.98
C GLU A 85 3.18 4.31 19.18
N LYS A 86 4.31 4.44 19.88
CA LYS A 86 4.58 3.71 21.12
C LYS A 86 3.79 4.30 22.28
#